data_AF-A0A0E0J1S2-F1
#
_entry.id   AF-A0A0E0J1S2-F1
#
_cell.length_a   1.000
_cell.length_b   1.000
_cell.length_c   1.000
_cell.angle_alpha   90.00
_cell.angle_beta   90.00
_cell.angle_gamma   90.00
#
_symmetry.space_group_name_H-M   'P 1'
#
loop_
_entity.id
_entity.type
_entity.pdbx_description
1 polymer ?
#
loop_
_entity_poly.entity_id
_entity_poly.type
_entity_poly.pdbx_seq_one_letter_code
_entity_poly.pdbx_strand_id
1 'polypeptide(L)'
;MGKEASAMVARRSTSHRDWRRWWWWLLPLACCFVCWVASSAATVAPAAGVAVTSLPGFDGPLPFSLETGYVEVNESTGVRLFYYFVQSEKDPDVDPLLLWLSGGPGCSSLSGLTHEIGPFQFAAKRYYSGGLPKIIYQPETWTKVSNIIFVDSPVGAGFSYAATQEGSKTSDTKTVKQLVIFLRKWLHDHPQFLLNPLYIGGDSYSGYIVPTLALAIDESKLLAL
;
A
#
# COMPACT_ATOMS: atom_id res chain seq x y z
N MET A 1 3.48 -96.57 10.64
CA MET A 1 2.27 -96.74 11.47
C MET A 1 2.61 -96.32 12.89
N GLY A 2 1.83 -95.40 13.47
CA GLY A 2 1.66 -95.33 14.92
C GLY A 2 2.59 -94.41 15.72
N LYS A 3 2.07 -93.20 15.98
CA LYS A 3 2.03 -92.49 17.27
C LYS A 3 3.33 -92.35 18.08
N GLU A 4 3.74 -91.10 18.31
CA GLU A 4 3.86 -90.57 19.68
C GLU A 4 3.46 -89.09 19.69
N ALA A 5 2.50 -88.75 20.55
CA ALA A 5 2.14 -87.39 20.89
C ALA A 5 2.92 -87.01 22.15
N SER A 6 3.60 -85.87 22.13
CA SER A 6 4.12 -85.25 23.34
C SER A 6 3.61 -83.82 23.43
N ALA A 7 2.85 -83.56 24.47
CA ALA A 7 2.24 -82.28 24.77
C ALA A 7 3.30 -81.30 25.29
N MET A 8 3.29 -80.07 24.77
CA MET A 8 4.08 -78.97 25.31
C MET A 8 3.15 -77.86 25.78
N VAL A 9 3.08 -77.71 27.10
CA VAL A 9 2.29 -76.73 27.83
C VAL A 9 2.91 -75.35 27.66
N ALA A 10 2.17 -74.43 27.03
CA ALA A 10 2.56 -73.02 26.90
C ALA A 10 2.36 -72.30 28.25
N ARG A 11 3.46 -71.86 28.89
CA ARG A 11 3.41 -70.94 30.05
C ARG A 11 3.12 -69.52 29.56
N ARG A 12 2.00 -68.96 30.01
CA ARG A 12 1.59 -67.57 29.80
C ARG A 12 2.44 -66.66 30.70
N SER A 13 3.29 -65.83 30.11
CA SER A 13 3.97 -64.72 30.80
C SER A 13 3.15 -63.45 30.59
N THR A 14 2.52 -62.95 31.65
CA THR A 14 1.81 -61.66 31.64
C THR A 14 2.77 -60.57 32.08
N SER A 15 3.36 -59.85 31.12
CA SER A 15 4.00 -58.55 31.35
C SER A 15 2.98 -57.45 31.04
N HIS A 16 2.43 -56.85 32.08
CA HIS A 16 1.61 -55.64 31.99
C HIS A 16 2.50 -54.49 31.50
N ARG A 17 2.27 -54.04 30.26
CA ARG A 17 2.93 -52.86 29.70
C ARG A 17 1.99 -51.67 29.90
N ASP A 18 2.33 -50.82 30.86
CA ASP A 18 1.60 -49.59 31.20
C ASP A 18 1.68 -48.58 30.04
N TRP A 19 0.62 -48.52 29.25
CA TRP A 19 0.46 -47.61 28.10
C TRP A 19 0.17 -46.15 28.51
N ARG A 20 -0.04 -45.88 29.80
CA ARG A 20 -0.43 -44.56 30.34
C ARG A 20 0.72 -43.57 30.55
N ARG A 21 1.98 -43.95 30.25
CA ARG A 21 3.16 -43.13 30.59
C ARG A 21 3.66 -42.21 29.46
N TRP A 22 3.05 -42.25 28.29
CA TRP A 22 3.52 -41.52 27.09
C TRP A 22 2.71 -40.26 26.76
N TRP A 23 1.54 -40.05 27.37
CA TRP A 23 0.68 -38.91 26.99
C TRP A 23 1.15 -37.56 27.55
N TRP A 24 1.95 -37.57 28.62
CA TRP A 24 2.42 -36.36 29.29
C TRP A 24 3.55 -35.64 28.53
N TRP A 25 4.17 -36.29 27.54
CA TRP A 25 5.28 -35.73 26.76
C TRP A 25 4.85 -35.07 25.44
N LEU A 26 3.59 -35.25 25.00
CA LEU A 26 3.09 -34.66 23.74
C LEU A 26 2.38 -33.31 23.93
N LEU A 27 1.89 -33.02 25.14
CA LEU A 27 1.25 -31.75 25.48
C LEU A 27 2.17 -30.52 25.41
N PRO A 28 3.44 -30.55 25.86
CA PRO A 28 4.29 -29.35 25.79
C PRO A 28 4.76 -29.04 24.36
N LEU A 29 4.90 -30.04 23.47
CA LEU A 29 5.30 -29.83 22.07
C LEU A 29 4.19 -29.20 21.23
N ALA A 30 2.93 -29.57 21.48
CA ALA A 30 1.77 -28.99 20.80
C ALA A 30 1.55 -27.51 21.18
N CYS A 31 1.71 -27.15 22.46
CA CYS A 31 1.62 -25.74 22.90
C CYS A 31 2.73 -24.87 22.31
N CYS A 32 3.96 -25.37 22.22
CA CYS A 32 5.07 -24.60 21.64
C CYS A 32 4.88 -24.34 20.13
N PHE A 33 4.26 -25.26 19.39
CA PHE A 33 3.99 -25.05 17.96
C PHE A 33 2.85 -24.05 17.72
N VAL A 34 1.80 -24.07 18.56
CA VAL A 34 0.71 -23.08 18.49
C VAL A 34 1.19 -21.69 18.90
N CYS A 35 2.06 -21.58 19.91
CA CYS A 35 2.67 -20.30 20.29
C CYS A 35 3.65 -19.78 19.24
N TRP A 36 4.39 -20.65 18.54
CA TRP A 36 5.32 -20.23 17.48
C TRP A 36 4.57 -19.75 16.22
N VAL A 37 3.47 -20.41 15.83
CA VAL A 37 2.62 -19.96 14.72
C VAL A 37 1.87 -18.66 15.07
N ALA A 38 1.47 -18.48 16.33
CA ALA A 38 0.82 -17.24 16.78
C ALA A 38 1.78 -16.03 16.88
N SER A 39 3.08 -16.25 17.07
CA SER A 39 4.07 -15.16 17.17
C SER A 39 4.65 -14.69 15.82
N SER A 40 4.35 -15.33 14.70
CA SER A 40 4.87 -14.94 13.37
C SER A 40 3.87 -14.17 12.50
N ALA A 41 2.65 -13.95 12.97
CA ALA A 41 1.75 -12.98 12.34
C ALA A 41 1.97 -11.61 12.97
N ALA A 42 3.13 -11.00 12.71
CA ALA A 42 3.19 -9.55 12.72
C ALA A 42 2.34 -9.09 11.54
N THR A 43 1.04 -8.90 11.76
CA THR A 43 0.21 -8.11 10.86
C THR A 43 0.80 -6.72 10.89
N VAL A 44 1.68 -6.41 9.93
CA VAL A 44 1.96 -5.02 9.57
C VAL A 44 0.59 -4.47 9.22
N ALA A 45 0.05 -3.62 10.11
CA ALA A 45 -1.18 -2.92 9.79
C ALA A 45 -0.96 -2.29 8.41
N PRO A 46 -1.88 -2.44 7.44
CA PRO A 46 -1.79 -1.66 6.22
C PRO A 46 -1.59 -0.22 6.65
N ALA A 47 -0.65 0.48 6.03
CA ALA A 47 -0.42 1.88 6.32
C ALA A 47 -1.64 2.66 5.82
N ALA A 48 -2.70 2.64 6.63
CA ALA A 48 -3.93 3.35 6.37
C ALA A 48 -3.57 4.83 6.21
N GLY A 49 -4.11 5.45 5.18
CA GLY A 49 -3.93 6.88 4.97
C GLY A 49 -4.33 7.67 6.21
N VAL A 50 -3.62 8.76 6.45
CA VAL A 50 -3.89 9.68 7.55
C VAL A 50 -4.65 10.87 7.00
N ALA A 51 -5.88 11.04 7.49
CA ALA A 51 -6.68 12.22 7.20
C ALA A 51 -6.00 13.48 7.77
N VAL A 52 -5.82 14.48 6.93
CA VAL A 52 -5.25 15.78 7.26
C VAL A 52 -6.40 16.75 7.50
N THR A 53 -6.65 17.10 8.75
CA THR A 53 -7.76 17.99 9.13
C THR A 53 -7.37 19.46 9.19
N SER A 54 -6.07 19.76 9.16
CA SER A 54 -5.53 21.13 9.23
C SER A 54 -4.14 21.21 8.59
N LEU A 55 -3.85 22.32 7.91
CA LEU A 55 -2.54 22.60 7.34
C LEU A 55 -1.95 23.88 7.95
N PRO A 56 -0.66 23.88 8.36
CA PRO A 56 0.02 25.12 8.73
C PRO A 56 -0.06 26.15 7.60
N GLY A 57 -0.55 27.35 7.91
CA GLY A 57 -0.74 28.42 6.93
C GLY A 57 -2.12 28.45 6.26
N PHE A 58 -3.01 27.50 6.55
CA PHE A 58 -4.42 27.56 6.17
C PHE A 58 -5.27 28.02 7.36
N ASP A 59 -6.10 29.04 7.16
CA ASP A 59 -6.96 29.59 8.21
C ASP A 59 -8.25 28.74 8.35
N GLY A 60 -8.41 28.03 9.48
CA GLY A 60 -9.62 27.25 9.77
C GLY A 60 -9.60 25.80 9.24
N PRO A 61 -10.75 25.11 9.25
CA PRO A 61 -10.86 23.74 8.72
C PRO A 61 -10.70 23.74 7.20
N LEU A 62 -10.13 22.65 6.67
CA LEU A 62 -10.00 22.48 5.21
C LEU A 62 -11.39 22.30 4.57
N PRO A 63 -11.72 23.04 3.50
CA PRO A 63 -13.00 22.90 2.79
C PRO A 63 -13.02 21.70 1.83
N PHE A 64 -11.95 20.89 1.80
CA PHE A 64 -11.77 19.71 0.98
C PHE A 64 -11.21 18.57 1.84
N SER A 65 -11.43 17.33 1.40
CA SER A 65 -10.78 16.17 1.99
C SER A 65 -9.31 16.13 1.60
N LEU A 66 -8.42 15.83 2.54
CA LEU A 66 -7.03 15.54 2.25
C LEU A 66 -6.59 14.35 3.10
N GLU A 67 -6.03 13.37 2.44
CA GLU A 67 -5.42 12.21 3.06
C GLU A 67 -3.98 12.09 2.55
N THR A 68 -3.08 11.62 3.40
CA THR A 68 -1.71 11.32 2.99
C THR A 68 -1.27 9.98 3.54
N GLY A 69 -0.40 9.27 2.83
CA GLY A 69 0.04 7.97 3.27
C GLY A 69 1.19 7.42 2.45
N TYR A 70 1.59 6.20 2.81
CA TYR A 70 2.62 5.46 2.12
C TYR A 70 2.08 4.12 1.65
N VAL A 71 2.44 3.71 0.44
CA VAL A 71 2.21 2.36 -0.05
C VAL A 71 3.54 1.68 -0.29
N GLU A 72 3.75 0.53 0.35
CA GLU A 72 4.96 -0.27 0.18
C GLU A 72 4.89 -1.09 -1.11
N VAL A 73 5.75 -0.76 -2.07
CA VAL A 73 5.77 -1.32 -3.43
C VAL A 73 6.94 -2.28 -3.68
N ASN A 74 7.88 -2.38 -2.74
CA ASN A 74 8.90 -3.43 -2.72
C ASN A 74 9.34 -3.73 -1.28
N GLU A 75 8.93 -4.88 -0.76
CA GLU A 75 9.22 -5.31 0.62
C GLU A 75 10.70 -5.64 0.84
N SER A 76 11.36 -6.22 -0.17
CA SER A 76 12.75 -6.66 -0.03
C SER A 76 13.75 -5.50 0.05
N THR A 77 13.43 -4.37 -0.59
CA THR A 77 14.27 -3.16 -0.58
C THR A 77 13.66 -2.01 0.20
N GLY A 78 12.46 -2.22 0.78
CA GLY A 78 11.70 -1.25 1.58
C GLY A 78 11.29 -0.01 0.80
N VAL A 79 10.90 -0.14 -0.47
CA VAL A 79 10.44 0.99 -1.29
C VAL A 79 9.01 1.34 -0.92
N ARG A 80 8.79 2.60 -0.55
CA ARG A 80 7.49 3.16 -0.20
C ARG A 80 7.22 4.43 -1.00
N LEU A 81 6.11 4.45 -1.72
CA LEU A 81 5.66 5.64 -2.44
C LEU A 81 4.69 6.43 -1.57
N PHE A 82 4.94 7.72 -1.43
CA PHE A 82 4.07 8.66 -0.74
C PHE A 82 2.97 9.16 -1.68
N TYR A 83 1.79 9.40 -1.13
CA TYR A 83 0.68 9.98 -1.87
C TYR A 83 -0.04 11.06 -1.06
N TYR A 84 -0.67 11.95 -1.81
CA TYR A 84 -1.74 12.84 -1.35
C TYR A 84 -3.01 12.41 -2.06
N PHE A 85 -4.09 12.22 -1.33
CA PHE A 85 -5.39 11.89 -1.89
C PHE A 85 -6.40 12.98 -1.52
N VAL A 86 -7.08 13.51 -2.53
CA VAL A 86 -8.16 14.48 -2.39
C VAL A 86 -9.41 13.90 -3.02
N GLN A 87 -10.47 13.76 -2.23
CA GLN A 87 -11.76 13.31 -2.74
C GLN A 87 -12.42 14.40 -3.60
N SER A 88 -13.28 13.97 -4.52
CA SER A 88 -14.13 14.89 -5.25
C SER A 88 -14.98 15.71 -4.29
N GLU A 89 -15.07 17.01 -4.53
CA GLU A 89 -15.91 17.93 -3.76
C GLU A 89 -17.40 17.85 -4.16
N LYS A 90 -17.72 17.17 -5.27
CA LYS A 90 -19.08 17.01 -5.76
C LYS A 90 -19.70 15.68 -5.32
N ASP A 91 -19.25 14.56 -5.89
CA ASP A 91 -19.72 13.23 -5.51
C ASP A 91 -18.58 12.21 -5.62
N PRO A 92 -17.84 11.95 -4.53
CA PRO A 92 -16.68 11.07 -4.56
C PRO A 92 -17.02 9.60 -4.88
N ASP A 93 -18.27 9.16 -4.66
CA ASP A 93 -18.68 7.78 -4.93
C ASP A 93 -18.89 7.50 -6.42
N VAL A 94 -19.07 8.54 -7.24
CA VAL A 94 -19.38 8.42 -8.68
C VAL A 94 -18.34 9.12 -9.56
N ASP A 95 -17.75 10.21 -9.09
CA ASP A 95 -16.79 10.99 -9.87
C ASP A 95 -15.50 10.19 -10.13
N PRO A 96 -14.82 10.38 -11.28
CA PRO A 96 -13.66 9.56 -11.66
C PRO A 96 -12.52 9.57 -10.63
N LEU A 97 -11.76 8.47 -10.59
CA LEU A 97 -10.48 8.38 -9.89
C LEU A 97 -9.35 8.72 -10.85
N LEU A 98 -8.60 9.77 -10.56
CA LEU A 98 -7.45 10.24 -11.33
C LEU A 98 -6.15 9.97 -10.57
N LEU A 99 -5.26 9.17 -11.15
CA LEU A 99 -3.86 9.09 -10.71
C LEU A 99 -3.06 10.19 -11.40
N TRP A 100 -2.47 11.12 -10.64
CA TRP A 100 -1.64 12.21 -11.16
C TRP A 100 -0.15 11.99 -10.84
N LEU A 101 0.69 12.16 -11.87
CA LEU A 101 2.15 12.01 -11.80
C LEU A 101 2.85 13.26 -12.32
N SER A 102 3.61 13.95 -11.47
CA SER A 102 4.48 15.03 -11.93
C SER A 102 5.80 14.53 -12.51
N GLY A 103 6.31 15.23 -13.52
CA GLY A 103 7.43 14.76 -14.34
C GLY A 103 8.82 14.95 -13.72
N GLY A 104 9.72 15.58 -14.47
CA GLY A 104 11.14 15.76 -14.09
C GLY A 104 12.09 15.01 -15.02
N PRO A 105 12.46 13.75 -14.74
CA PRO A 105 11.90 12.81 -13.75
C PRO A 105 12.26 13.11 -12.29
N GLY A 106 11.41 12.68 -11.35
CA GLY A 106 11.68 12.77 -9.90
C GLY A 106 11.12 14.01 -9.21
N CYS A 107 10.35 14.83 -9.91
CA CYS A 107 9.62 15.93 -9.27
C CYS A 107 8.50 15.38 -8.38
N SER A 108 8.24 16.04 -7.26
CA SER A 108 7.14 15.67 -6.38
C SER A 108 5.81 16.07 -7.00
N SER A 109 4.80 15.21 -6.90
CA SER A 109 3.42 15.52 -7.31
C SER A 109 2.74 16.53 -6.37
N LEU A 110 3.43 16.98 -5.32
CA LEU A 110 3.05 18.17 -4.57
C LEU A 110 2.96 19.41 -5.46
N SER A 111 3.75 19.51 -6.55
CA SER A 111 3.59 20.61 -7.52
C SER A 111 2.22 20.58 -8.17
N GLY A 112 1.79 19.41 -8.65
CA GLY A 112 0.45 19.19 -9.19
C GLY A 112 -0.66 19.56 -8.20
N LEU A 113 -0.48 19.17 -6.93
CA LEU A 113 -1.44 19.46 -5.86
C LEU A 113 -1.53 20.96 -5.54
N THR A 114 -0.40 21.69 -5.57
CA THR A 114 -0.32 23.05 -4.99
C THR A 114 -0.20 24.19 -6.00
N HIS A 115 0.09 23.88 -7.26
CA HIS A 115 0.34 24.90 -8.29
C HIS A 115 -0.41 24.64 -9.60
N GLU A 116 -1.04 23.48 -9.76
CA GLU A 116 -1.66 23.09 -11.03
C GLU A 116 -3.15 22.78 -10.83
N ILE A 117 -3.48 21.56 -10.41
CA ILE A 117 -4.85 21.04 -10.47
C ILE A 117 -5.49 20.78 -9.11
N GLY A 118 -4.75 20.86 -8.01
CA GLY A 118 -5.27 20.61 -6.66
C GLY A 118 -6.03 21.80 -6.03
N PRO A 119 -6.62 21.59 -4.84
CA PRO A 119 -7.63 22.48 -4.27
C PRO A 119 -7.04 23.63 -3.47
N PHE A 120 -5.72 23.77 -3.40
CA PHE A 120 -5.09 24.86 -2.69
C PHE A 120 -3.78 25.26 -3.33
N GLN A 121 -3.33 26.46 -3.02
CA GLN A 121 -2.03 26.97 -3.46
C GLN A 121 -1.38 27.82 -2.39
N PHE A 122 -0.06 28.01 -2.49
CA PHE A 122 0.63 28.99 -1.68
C PHE A 122 0.28 30.40 -2.18
N ALA A 123 -0.08 31.29 -1.25
CA ALA A 123 -0.32 32.69 -1.57
C ALA A 123 0.98 33.30 -2.11
N ALA A 124 0.99 33.62 -3.40
CA ALA A 124 2.16 34.15 -4.08
C ALA A 124 2.58 35.49 -3.46
N LYS A 125 3.81 35.54 -2.94
CA LYS A 125 4.50 36.78 -2.60
C LYS A 125 5.70 36.92 -3.53
N ARG A 126 5.88 38.12 -4.09
CA ARG A 126 7.02 38.43 -4.98
C ARG A 126 8.37 38.15 -4.31
N TYR A 127 8.43 38.30 -2.98
CA TYR A 127 9.57 37.92 -2.16
C TYR A 127 9.08 37.18 -0.91
N TYR A 128 9.76 36.09 -0.56
CA TYR A 128 9.50 35.38 0.68
C TYR A 128 9.93 36.26 1.87
N SER A 129 8.97 36.64 2.69
CA SER A 129 9.18 37.53 3.84
C SER A 129 9.56 36.80 5.13
N GLY A 130 9.87 35.50 5.07
CA GLY A 130 9.99 34.64 6.25
C GLY A 130 8.63 34.22 6.83
N GLY A 131 8.65 33.25 7.73
CA GLY A 131 7.47 32.70 8.41
C GLY A 131 6.75 31.59 7.62
N LEU A 132 5.66 31.07 8.18
CA LEU A 132 4.87 30.04 7.49
C LEU A 132 4.26 30.63 6.20
N PRO A 133 4.37 29.93 5.06
CA PRO A 133 3.70 30.35 3.84
C PRO A 133 2.18 30.28 4.06
N LYS A 134 1.46 31.32 3.64
CA LYS A 134 -0.01 31.30 3.68
C LYS A 134 -0.50 30.37 2.56
N ILE A 135 -1.46 29.53 2.88
CA ILE A 135 -2.17 28.65 1.95
C ILE A 135 -3.56 29.23 1.72
N ILE A 136 -4.02 29.21 0.48
CA ILE A 136 -5.34 29.65 0.07
C ILE A 136 -6.03 28.55 -0.73
N TYR A 137 -7.34 28.40 -0.50
CA TYR A 137 -8.17 27.50 -1.30
C TYR A 137 -8.27 27.99 -2.76
N GLN A 138 -8.21 27.05 -3.71
CA GLN A 138 -8.35 27.27 -5.13
C GLN A 138 -9.70 26.70 -5.60
N PRO A 139 -10.71 27.54 -5.89
CA PRO A 139 -12.00 27.06 -6.38
C PRO A 139 -11.94 26.45 -7.78
N GLU A 140 -10.98 26.89 -8.62
CA GLU A 140 -10.76 26.38 -9.97
C GLU A 140 -9.84 25.16 -9.96
N THR A 141 -10.29 24.09 -9.30
CA THR A 141 -9.55 22.84 -9.10
C THR A 141 -10.22 21.67 -9.79
N TRP A 142 -9.44 20.69 -10.23
CA TRP A 142 -9.98 19.46 -10.83
C TRP A 142 -10.68 18.57 -9.80
N THR A 143 -10.42 18.79 -8.50
CA THR A 143 -11.10 18.07 -7.42
C THR A 143 -12.57 18.47 -7.30
N LYS A 144 -13.04 19.46 -8.06
CA LYS A 144 -14.49 19.75 -8.20
C LYS A 144 -15.28 18.60 -8.81
N VAL A 145 -14.63 17.73 -9.58
CA VAL A 145 -15.30 16.67 -10.36
C VAL A 145 -14.48 15.38 -10.42
N SER A 146 -13.49 15.20 -9.56
CA SER A 146 -12.61 14.03 -9.59
C SER A 146 -12.00 13.75 -8.21
N ASN A 147 -11.89 12.47 -7.88
CA ASN A 147 -11.05 11.97 -6.82
C ASN A 147 -9.61 11.92 -7.36
N ILE A 148 -8.64 12.58 -6.74
CA ILE A 148 -7.28 12.67 -7.30
C ILE A 148 -6.25 12.13 -6.31
N ILE A 149 -5.47 11.15 -6.76
CA ILE A 149 -4.29 10.62 -6.08
C ILE A 149 -3.05 11.24 -6.72
N PHE A 150 -2.37 12.12 -6.01
CA PHE A 150 -1.07 12.68 -6.38
C PHE A 150 0.03 11.78 -5.81
N VAL A 151 0.79 11.10 -6.67
CA VAL A 151 1.82 10.15 -6.21
C VAL A 151 3.21 10.72 -6.44
N ASP A 152 4.02 10.74 -5.38
CA ASP A 152 5.44 11.02 -5.49
C ASP A 152 6.13 9.80 -6.10
N SER A 153 6.43 9.85 -7.40
CA SER A 153 7.03 8.75 -8.14
C SER A 153 8.03 9.27 -9.16
N PRO A 154 9.18 8.60 -9.38
CA PRO A 154 9.62 7.33 -8.78
C PRO A 154 10.09 7.44 -7.32
N VAL A 155 10.58 6.33 -6.75
CA VAL A 155 11.30 6.35 -5.48
C VAL A 155 12.38 7.44 -5.45
N GLY A 156 12.40 8.25 -4.38
CA GLY A 156 13.24 9.43 -4.24
C GLY A 156 12.58 10.74 -4.67
N ALA A 157 11.44 10.70 -5.37
CA ALA A 157 10.62 11.90 -5.60
C ALA A 157 9.92 12.31 -4.30
N GLY A 158 9.92 13.61 -3.99
CA GLY A 158 9.22 14.17 -2.82
C GLY A 158 9.50 13.41 -1.53
N PHE A 159 8.45 12.81 -0.95
CA PHE A 159 8.54 12.06 0.30
C PHE A 159 8.68 10.54 0.11
N SER A 160 8.73 10.04 -1.12
CA SER A 160 8.92 8.62 -1.43
C SER A 160 10.37 8.18 -1.20
N TYR A 161 10.57 7.01 -0.59
CA TYR A 161 11.90 6.56 -0.20
C TYR A 161 12.09 5.03 -0.32
N ALA A 162 13.35 4.60 -0.22
CA ALA A 162 13.75 3.21 -0.06
C ALA A 162 14.55 3.02 1.24
N ALA A 163 14.40 1.87 1.88
CA ALA A 163 15.22 1.50 3.03
C ALA A 163 16.66 1.10 2.66
N THR A 164 16.92 0.82 1.37
CA THR A 164 18.20 0.32 0.88
C THR A 164 18.68 1.08 -0.35
N GLN A 165 20.00 1.17 -0.54
CA GLN A 165 20.60 1.80 -1.71
C GLN A 165 20.18 1.12 -3.04
N GLU A 166 19.98 -0.20 -3.02
CA GLU A 166 19.47 -0.93 -4.18
C GLU A 166 18.03 -0.54 -4.52
N GLY A 167 17.19 -0.34 -3.49
CA GLY A 167 15.82 0.14 -3.66
C GLY A 167 15.73 1.52 -4.29
N SER A 168 16.72 2.40 -4.05
CA SER A 168 16.79 3.74 -4.62
C SER A 168 17.11 3.78 -6.13
N LYS A 169 17.53 2.66 -6.73
CA LYS A 169 17.83 2.60 -8.17
C LYS A 169 16.55 2.54 -8.99
N THR A 170 16.26 3.62 -9.70
CA THR A 170 15.07 3.75 -10.56
C THR A 170 15.35 3.53 -12.05
N SER A 171 14.31 3.16 -12.80
CA SER A 171 14.22 3.17 -14.26
C SER A 171 12.74 3.20 -14.65
N ASP A 172 12.39 3.63 -15.86
CA ASP A 172 10.97 3.71 -16.29
C ASP A 172 10.22 2.40 -16.09
N THR A 173 10.84 1.27 -16.44
CA THR A 173 10.26 -0.06 -16.22
C THR A 173 10.04 -0.38 -14.74
N LYS A 174 10.98 -0.01 -13.86
CA LYS A 174 10.80 -0.21 -12.41
C LYS A 174 9.70 0.69 -11.87
N THR A 175 9.66 1.96 -12.29
CA THR A 175 8.65 2.94 -11.93
C THR A 175 7.24 2.46 -12.29
N VAL A 176 7.04 2.00 -13.52
CA VAL A 176 5.74 1.48 -13.97
C VAL A 176 5.31 0.26 -13.15
N LYS A 177 6.21 -0.71 -12.92
CA LYS A 177 5.90 -1.88 -12.09
C LYS A 177 5.50 -1.49 -10.66
N GLN A 178 6.22 -0.54 -10.07
CA GLN A 178 5.93 -0.03 -8.73
C GLN A 178 4.59 0.72 -8.69
N LEU A 179 4.25 1.51 -9.72
CA LEU A 179 2.98 2.21 -9.82
C LEU A 179 1.78 1.26 -9.99
N VAL A 180 1.94 0.15 -10.72
CA VAL A 180 0.89 -0.90 -10.79
C VAL A 180 0.67 -1.53 -9.41
N ILE A 181 1.75 -1.85 -8.67
CA ILE A 181 1.66 -2.38 -7.31
C ILE A 181 1.03 -1.35 -6.37
N PHE A 182 1.43 -0.08 -6.49
CA PHE A 182 0.87 1.03 -5.74
C PHE A 182 -0.64 1.08 -5.90
N LEU A 183 -1.12 1.17 -7.14
CA LEU A 183 -2.54 1.33 -7.43
C LEU A 183 -3.35 0.12 -6.95
N ARG A 184 -2.80 -1.09 -7.11
CA ARG A 184 -3.43 -2.32 -6.60
C ARG A 184 -3.64 -2.27 -5.09
N LYS A 185 -2.57 -1.98 -4.34
CA LYS A 185 -2.61 -1.95 -2.87
C LYS A 185 -3.47 -0.79 -2.37
N TRP A 186 -3.37 0.37 -3.03
CA TRP A 186 -4.18 1.53 -2.67
C TRP A 186 -5.68 1.25 -2.85
N LEU A 187 -6.10 0.65 -3.97
CA LEU A 187 -7.50 0.27 -4.21
C LEU A 187 -7.98 -0.86 -3.28
N HIS A 188 -7.09 -1.76 -2.87
CA HIS A 188 -7.42 -2.75 -1.84
C HIS A 188 -7.76 -2.09 -0.50
N ASP A 189 -7.03 -1.04 -0.13
CA ASP A 189 -7.24 -0.30 1.11
C ASP A 189 -8.37 0.74 0.99
N HIS A 190 -8.77 1.10 -0.23
CA HIS A 190 -9.88 2.02 -0.54
C HIS A 190 -10.90 1.39 -1.51
N PRO A 191 -11.57 0.29 -1.10
CA PRO A 191 -12.43 -0.49 -1.98
C PRO A 191 -13.63 0.29 -2.54
N GLN A 192 -14.03 1.40 -1.90
CA GLN A 192 -15.10 2.28 -2.38
C GLN A 192 -14.79 2.89 -3.75
N PHE A 193 -13.51 3.04 -4.13
CA PHE A 193 -13.13 3.64 -5.42
C PHE A 193 -12.97 2.62 -6.56
N LEU A 194 -13.21 1.32 -6.31
CA LEU A 194 -13.03 0.27 -7.33
C LEU A 194 -13.95 0.43 -8.54
N LEU A 195 -15.13 1.02 -8.36
CA LEU A 195 -16.11 1.21 -9.43
C LEU A 195 -15.99 2.57 -10.12
N ASN A 196 -15.20 3.49 -9.58
CA ASN A 196 -14.99 4.80 -10.18
C ASN A 196 -14.21 4.64 -11.49
N PRO A 197 -14.58 5.34 -12.57
CA PRO A 197 -13.79 5.36 -13.79
C PRO A 197 -12.35 5.81 -13.50
N LEU A 198 -11.36 4.99 -13.88
CA LEU A 198 -9.95 5.27 -13.65
C LEU A 198 -9.35 6.06 -14.82
N TYR A 199 -8.69 7.17 -14.52
CA TYR A 199 -7.86 7.93 -15.43
C TYR A 199 -6.44 8.03 -14.89
N ILE A 200 -5.46 8.04 -15.80
CA ILE A 200 -4.05 8.24 -15.48
C ILE A 200 -3.60 9.51 -16.20
N GLY A 201 -3.07 10.48 -15.45
CA GLY A 201 -2.62 11.76 -15.95
C GLY A 201 -1.28 12.18 -15.38
N GLY A 202 -0.69 13.22 -15.94
CA GLY A 202 0.56 13.78 -15.47
C GLY A 202 1.12 14.82 -16.43
N ASP A 203 2.17 15.51 -15.99
CA ASP A 203 2.85 16.55 -16.75
C ASP A 203 4.30 16.17 -17.12
N SER A 204 4.86 16.87 -18.11
CA SER A 204 6.29 16.78 -18.43
C SER A 204 6.76 15.34 -18.73
N TYR A 205 7.83 14.85 -18.08
CA TYR A 205 8.38 13.51 -18.28
C TYR A 205 7.37 12.38 -18.04
N SER A 206 6.29 12.64 -17.29
CA SER A 206 5.19 11.69 -17.13
C SER A 206 4.53 11.33 -18.46
N GLY A 207 4.72 12.12 -19.52
CA GLY A 207 4.33 11.74 -20.89
C GLY A 207 4.94 10.42 -21.38
N TYR A 208 6.06 9.95 -20.81
CA TYR A 208 6.61 8.60 -21.07
C TYR A 208 6.01 7.55 -20.14
N ILE A 209 5.80 7.90 -18.87
CA ILE A 209 5.35 6.97 -17.83
C ILE A 209 3.85 6.66 -17.97
N VAL A 210 3.01 7.67 -18.21
CA VAL A 210 1.54 7.54 -18.26
C VAL A 210 1.08 6.53 -19.34
N PRO A 211 1.53 6.60 -20.61
CA PRO A 211 1.11 5.62 -21.61
C PRO A 211 1.58 4.20 -21.28
N THR A 212 2.81 4.08 -20.77
CA THR A 212 3.39 2.78 -20.40
C THR A 212 2.67 2.17 -19.18
N LEU A 213 2.25 3.00 -18.23
CA LEU A 213 1.47 2.58 -17.07
C LEU A 213 0.06 2.16 -17.47
N ALA A 214 -0.61 2.92 -18.35
CA ALA A 214 -1.94 2.56 -18.84
C ALA A 214 -1.92 1.18 -19.52
N LEU A 215 -0.92 0.92 -20.37
CA LEU A 215 -0.72 -0.38 -20.99
C LEU A 215 -0.48 -1.48 -19.95
N ALA A 216 0.39 -1.25 -18.97
CA ALA A 216 0.68 -2.23 -17.93
C ALA A 216 -0.54 -2.55 -17.05
N ILE A 217 -1.41 -1.56 -16.79
CA ILE A 217 -2.67 -1.77 -16.06
C ILE A 217 -3.61 -2.69 -16.85
N ASP A 218 -3.82 -2.39 -18.13
CA ASP A 218 -4.66 -3.18 -19.04
C ASP A 218 -4.19 -4.65 -19.11
N GLU A 219 -2.89 -4.87 -19.36
CA GLU A 219 -2.29 -6.20 -19.43
C GLU A 219 -2.35 -6.96 -18.10
N SER A 220 -2.22 -6.26 -16.97
CA SER A 220 -2.27 -6.86 -15.64
C SER A 220 -3.68 -7.26 -15.19
N LYS A 221 -4.72 -6.93 -15.97
CA LYS A 221 -6.14 -7.14 -15.65
C LYS A 221 -6.51 -6.60 -14.27
N LEU A 222 -5.88 -5.49 -13.87
CA LEU A 222 -6.04 -4.91 -12.53
C LEU A 222 -7.52 -4.62 -12.19
N LEU A 223 -8.30 -4.28 -13.21
CA LEU A 223 -9.71 -3.89 -13.10
C LEU A 223 -10.67 -4.95 -13.66
N ALA A 224 -10.18 -6.15 -14.02
CA ALA A 224 -11.06 -7.26 -14.37
C ALA A 224 -11.57 -7.91 -13.07
N LEU A 225 -12.54 -7.27 -12.44
CA LEU A 225 -13.40 -7.86 -11.40
C LEU A 225 -14.55 -8.63 -12.07
#